data_AF-A0A7L3WW46-F1
#
_entry.id   AF-A0A7L3WW46-F1
#
_cell.length_a   1.000
_cell.length_b   1.000
_cell.length_c   1.000
_cell.angle_alpha   90.00
_cell.angle_beta   90.00
_cell.angle_gamma   90.00
#
_symmetry.space_group_name_H-M   'P 1'
#
loop_
_entity.id
_entity.type
_entity.pdbx_description
1 polymer ?
#
loop_
_entity_poly.entity_id
_entity_poly.type
_entity_poly.pdbx_seq_one_letter_code
_entity_poly.pdbx_strand_id
1 'polypeptide(L)'
;AKEKKRHMGDTNHFCPVSLKENFVLYPGLYEHAAKYQEKIYYFSTSECRDKFLKNPDEYVAHNEPIKAPPLRVCLLGTHGAGKTTCARQVADKLGIFHIQFEEYLQELILPKTKEKIGPHFDEESEEDDNKMPILSEKLEDFSQTMTETETVKRKQEAELTEEEEAIKANLMDNEALPPEVLDNIVLDWWRKEPFR
;
A
#
# COMPACT_ATOMS: atom_id res chain seq x y z
N ALA A 1 15.34 17.94 39.23
CA ALA A 1 14.54 16.79 39.70
C ALA A 1 14.80 15.63 38.75
N LYS A 2 15.27 14.47 39.23
CA LYS A 2 15.39 13.27 38.39
C LYS A 2 13.97 12.81 38.05
N GLU A 3 13.57 12.88 36.78
CA GLU A 3 12.30 12.30 36.34
C GLU A 3 12.26 10.83 36.80
N LYS A 4 11.25 10.47 37.60
CA LYS A 4 10.98 9.07 37.90
C LYS A 4 10.73 8.38 36.57
N LYS A 5 11.68 7.57 36.09
CA LYS A 5 11.51 6.77 34.88
C LYS A 5 10.21 5.99 35.03
N ARG A 6 9.20 6.33 34.23
CA ARG A 6 7.94 5.60 34.18
C ARG A 6 8.26 4.19 33.71
N HIS A 7 7.84 3.19 34.48
CA HIS A 7 8.03 1.79 34.10
C HIS A 7 6.99 1.46 33.03
N MET A 8 7.44 1.43 31.78
CA MET A 8 6.58 1.29 30.61
C MET A 8 6.23 -0.18 30.33
N GLY A 9 5.07 -0.38 29.70
CA GLY A 9 4.64 -1.66 29.15
C GLY A 9 5.53 -2.17 28.02
N ASP A 10 5.29 -3.41 27.60
CA ASP A 10 6.08 -4.09 26.56
C ASP A 10 5.98 -3.39 25.19
N THR A 11 4.90 -2.63 24.96
CA THR A 11 4.69 -1.82 23.74
C THR A 11 5.14 -0.37 23.87
N ASN A 12 5.81 -0.01 24.98
CA ASN A 12 6.28 1.35 25.25
C ASN A 12 5.13 2.38 25.11
N HIS A 13 5.26 3.37 24.22
CA HIS A 13 4.24 4.41 24.01
C HIS A 13 3.20 4.06 22.93
N PHE A 14 3.23 2.83 22.40
CA PHE A 14 2.27 2.37 21.40
C PHE A 14 1.13 1.57 22.03
N CYS A 15 -0.02 1.65 21.39
CA CYS A 15 -1.23 0.91 21.76
C CYS A 15 -1.03 -0.60 21.56
N PRO A 16 -1.09 -1.43 22.62
CA PRO A 16 -0.90 -2.87 22.48
C PRO A 16 -2.07 -3.54 21.75
N VAL A 17 -3.29 -2.99 21.86
CA VAL A 17 -4.47 -3.50 21.14
C VAL A 17 -4.35 -3.25 19.64
N SER A 18 -3.98 -2.04 19.21
CA SER A 18 -3.78 -1.74 17.79
C SER A 18 -2.66 -2.58 17.18
N LEU A 19 -1.62 -2.86 17.96
CA LEU A 19 -0.53 -3.72 17.52
C LEU A 19 -0.97 -5.19 17.38
N LYS A 20 -1.81 -5.70 18.29
CA LYS A 20 -2.28 -7.08 18.24
C LYS A 20 -3.36 -7.30 17.17
N GLU A 21 -4.36 -6.43 17.11
CA GLU A 21 -5.53 -6.61 16.24
C GLU A 21 -5.25 -6.16 14.80
N ASN A 22 -4.54 -5.04 14.61
CA ASN A 22 -4.33 -4.45 13.29
C ASN A 22 -2.89 -4.56 12.81
N PHE A 23 -1.97 -5.06 13.64
CA PHE A 23 -0.55 -5.13 13.33
C PHE A 23 0.03 -3.77 12.91
N VAL A 24 -0.33 -2.71 13.66
CA VAL A 24 0.14 -1.33 13.46
C VAL A 24 0.61 -0.73 14.79
N LEU A 25 1.77 -0.06 14.74
CA LEU A 25 2.26 0.75 15.85
C LEU A 25 1.55 2.10 15.86
N TYR A 26 0.41 2.15 16.54
CA TYR A 26 -0.35 3.38 16.72
C TYR A 26 0.02 4.05 18.06
N PRO A 27 0.44 5.33 18.08
CA PRO A 27 0.79 6.03 19.31
C PRO A 27 -0.39 6.07 20.29
N GLY A 28 -0.15 5.68 21.53
CA GLY A 28 -1.15 5.76 22.59
C GLY A 28 -1.22 7.16 23.19
N LEU A 29 -2.40 7.54 23.68
CA LEU A 29 -2.64 8.79 24.37
C LEU A 29 -2.51 8.59 25.89
N TYR A 30 -1.94 9.60 26.57
CA TYR A 30 -1.78 9.58 28.02
C TYR A 30 -3.14 9.51 28.76
N GLU A 31 -4.17 10.15 28.20
CA GLU A 31 -5.53 10.18 28.75
C GLU A 31 -6.19 8.80 28.84
N HIS A 32 -5.76 7.86 28.00
CA HIS A 32 -6.30 6.51 27.97
C HIS A 32 -5.40 5.49 28.67
N ALA A 33 -4.34 5.93 29.34
CA ALA A 33 -3.38 5.02 29.98
C ALA A 33 -4.01 4.10 31.03
N ALA A 34 -3.47 2.89 31.15
CA ALA A 34 -3.81 1.96 32.22
C ALA A 34 -2.56 1.28 32.79
N LYS A 35 -2.65 0.83 34.04
CA LYS A 35 -1.57 0.12 34.72
C LYS A 35 -1.89 -1.37 34.78
N TYR A 36 -0.95 -2.21 34.34
CA TYR A 36 -1.03 -3.66 34.44
C TYR A 36 0.33 -4.24 34.80
N GLN A 37 0.39 -5.13 35.79
CA GLN A 37 1.64 -5.74 36.29
C GLN A 37 2.76 -4.71 36.56
N GLU A 38 2.43 -3.62 37.27
CA GLU A 38 3.35 -2.52 37.58
C GLU A 38 3.94 -1.74 36.38
N LYS A 39 3.46 -2.03 35.17
CA LYS A 39 3.80 -1.32 33.95
C LYS A 39 2.66 -0.41 33.49
N ILE A 40 3.01 0.72 32.87
CA ILE A 40 2.05 1.66 32.28
C ILE A 40 1.93 1.39 30.79
N TYR A 41 0.70 1.15 30.32
CA TYR A 41 0.35 1.00 28.92
C TYR A 41 -0.45 2.21 28.45
N TYR A 42 -0.18 2.66 27.22
CA TYR A 42 -0.95 3.72 26.56
C TYR A 42 -1.82 3.13 25.47
N PHE A 43 -2.94 3.80 25.18
CA PHE A 43 -3.95 3.30 24.24
C PHE A 43 -4.38 4.41 23.29
N SER A 44 -4.67 4.05 22.04
CA SER A 44 -5.09 5.00 21.01
C SER A 44 -6.48 5.58 21.31
N THR A 45 -7.36 4.78 21.89
CA THR A 45 -8.74 5.17 22.26
C THR A 45 -9.11 4.56 23.62
N SER A 46 -10.17 5.09 24.25
CA SER A 46 -10.74 4.48 25.47
C SER A 46 -11.22 3.05 25.23
N GLU A 47 -11.76 2.76 24.04
CA GLU A 47 -12.22 1.42 23.67
C GLU A 47 -11.06 0.42 23.65
N CYS A 48 -9.90 0.80 23.12
CA CYS A 48 -8.70 -0.04 23.17
C CYS A 48 -8.26 -0.32 24.60
N ARG A 49 -8.30 0.69 25.48
CA ARG A 49 -8.01 0.51 26.91
C ARG A 49 -8.99 -0.48 27.54
N ASP A 50 -10.27 -0.35 27.27
CA ASP A 50 -11.31 -1.19 27.87
C ASP A 50 -11.22 -2.64 27.35
N LYS A 51 -10.87 -2.85 26.08
CA LYS A 51 -10.55 -4.17 25.52
C LYS A 51 -9.35 -4.80 26.23
N PHE A 52 -8.27 -4.04 26.41
CA PHE A 52 -7.09 -4.52 27.12
C PHE A 52 -7.41 -4.91 28.55
N LEU A 53 -8.14 -4.08 29.30
CA LEU A 53 -8.49 -4.37 30.69
C LEU A 53 -9.38 -5.61 30.86
N LYS A 54 -10.14 -6.00 29.84
CA LYS A 54 -10.95 -7.23 29.85
C LYS A 54 -10.08 -8.49 29.78
N ASN A 55 -9.04 -8.49 28.95
CA ASN A 55 -8.12 -9.61 28.85
C ASN A 55 -6.67 -9.14 28.58
N PRO A 56 -5.94 -8.63 29.58
CA PRO A 56 -4.63 -8.01 29.37
C PRO A 56 -3.58 -9.00 28.84
N ASP A 57 -3.70 -10.27 29.21
CA ASP A 57 -2.73 -11.31 28.87
C ASP A 57 -2.61 -11.50 27.35
N GLU A 58 -3.69 -11.32 26.57
CA GLU A 58 -3.66 -11.43 25.10
C GLU A 58 -2.77 -10.39 24.40
N TYR A 59 -2.47 -9.28 25.09
CA TYR A 59 -1.84 -8.09 24.51
C TYR A 59 -0.42 -7.82 25.04
N VAL A 60 0.01 -8.54 26.08
CA VAL A 60 1.35 -8.39 26.68
C VAL A 60 2.30 -9.48 26.20
N ALA A 61 3.61 -9.24 26.34
CA ALA A 61 4.61 -10.25 26.01
C ALA A 61 4.58 -11.34 27.09
N HIS A 62 4.42 -12.60 26.67
CA HIS A 62 4.56 -13.74 27.57
C HIS A 62 5.97 -14.34 27.50
N ASN A 63 6.21 -15.20 26.52
CA ASN A 63 7.47 -15.91 26.34
C ASN A 63 8.30 -15.35 25.19
N GLU A 64 7.63 -14.75 24.19
CA GLU A 64 8.25 -14.22 23.00
C GLU A 64 8.14 -12.69 22.98
N PRO A 65 9.19 -11.98 22.51
CA PRO A 65 9.11 -10.55 22.27
C PRO A 65 7.99 -10.21 21.29
N ILE A 66 7.31 -9.10 21.54
CA ILE A 66 6.28 -8.61 20.62
C ILE A 66 6.94 -8.28 19.27
N LYS A 67 6.43 -8.90 18.21
CA LYS A 67 6.90 -8.65 16.84
C LYS A 67 6.45 -7.26 16.39
N ALA A 68 7.42 -6.44 15.94
CA ALA A 68 7.11 -5.18 15.30
C ALA A 68 6.50 -5.41 13.90
N PRO A 69 5.55 -4.57 13.47
CA PRO A 69 5.00 -4.67 12.13
C PRO A 69 6.04 -4.22 11.08
N PRO A 70 5.87 -4.65 9.81
CA PRO A 70 6.77 -4.23 8.75
C PRO A 70 6.79 -2.71 8.58
N LEU A 71 7.96 -2.21 8.18
CA LEU A 71 8.16 -0.82 7.84
C LEU A 71 7.35 -0.48 6.58
N ARG A 72 6.53 0.58 6.66
CA ARG A 72 5.81 1.15 5.52
C ARG A 72 6.35 2.55 5.27
N VAL A 73 6.81 2.80 4.04
CA VAL A 73 7.44 4.07 3.65
C VAL A 73 6.70 4.66 2.46
N CYS A 74 6.22 5.89 2.60
CA CYS A 74 5.67 6.67 1.49
C CYS A 74 6.65 7.80 1.16
N LEU A 75 7.07 7.89 -0.10
CA LEU A 75 8.00 8.92 -0.58
C LEU A 75 7.22 9.99 -1.34
N LEU A 76 7.28 11.22 -0.82
CA LEU A 76 6.57 12.38 -1.36
C LEU A 76 7.56 13.38 -1.95
N GLY A 77 7.11 14.13 -2.95
CA GLY A 77 7.91 15.14 -3.65
C GLY A 77 7.39 15.45 -5.05
N THR A 78 7.93 16.49 -5.68
CA THR A 78 7.53 16.92 -7.03
C THR A 78 7.80 15.86 -8.09
N HIS A 79 7.11 15.96 -9.22
CA HIS A 79 7.39 15.13 -10.40
C HIS A 79 8.86 15.29 -10.83
N GLY A 80 9.50 14.21 -11.29
CA GLY A 80 10.92 14.23 -11.69
C GLY A 80 11.96 14.27 -10.55
N ALA A 81 11.57 14.39 -9.28
CA ALA A 81 12.52 14.45 -8.14
C ALA A 81 13.31 13.15 -7.86
N GLY A 82 13.17 12.11 -8.70
CA GLY A 82 13.84 10.83 -8.53
C GLY A 82 13.25 9.93 -7.44
N LYS A 83 12.00 10.18 -7.02
CA LYS A 83 11.31 9.40 -5.97
C LYS A 83 11.36 7.90 -6.22
N THR A 84 11.01 7.46 -7.43
CA THR A 84 11.02 6.04 -7.83
C THR A 84 12.42 5.42 -7.75
N THR A 85 13.45 6.18 -8.13
CA THR A 85 14.86 5.74 -8.03
C THR A 85 15.27 5.57 -6.58
N CYS A 86 14.99 6.55 -5.72
CA CYS A 86 15.26 6.48 -4.29
C CYS A 86 14.48 5.35 -3.62
N ALA A 87 13.21 5.18 -3.98
CA ALA A 87 12.33 4.14 -3.46
C ALA A 87 12.89 2.74 -3.71
N ARG A 88 13.34 2.47 -4.95
CA ARG A 88 13.98 1.21 -5.33
C ARG A 88 15.25 0.95 -4.51
N GLN A 89 16.13 1.95 -4.38
CA GLN A 89 17.34 1.82 -3.57
C GLN A 89 17.06 1.57 -2.08
N VAL A 90 16.02 2.20 -1.53
CA VAL A 90 15.59 1.99 -0.14
C VAL A 90 15.02 0.58 0.02
N ALA A 91 14.21 0.12 -0.93
CA ALA A 91 13.65 -1.22 -0.97
C ALA A 91 14.75 -2.29 -0.99
N ASP A 92 15.72 -2.18 -1.89
CA ASP A 92 16.85 -3.11 -2.01
C ASP A 92 17.69 -3.17 -0.73
N LYS A 93 17.95 -2.01 -0.10
CA LYS A 93 18.77 -1.92 1.12
C LYS A 93 18.06 -2.48 2.35
N LEU A 94 16.75 -2.26 2.46
CA LEU A 94 15.96 -2.68 3.62
C LEU A 94 15.29 -4.04 3.43
N GLY A 95 15.36 -4.63 2.24
CA GLY A 95 14.67 -5.86 1.89
C GLY A 95 13.15 -5.72 2.00
N ILE A 96 12.61 -4.52 1.75
CA ILE A 96 11.18 -4.26 1.74
C ILE A 96 10.67 -4.22 0.30
N PHE A 97 9.40 -4.54 0.10
CA PHE A 97 8.80 -4.48 -1.22
C PHE A 97 8.52 -3.05 -1.65
N HIS A 98 8.74 -2.81 -2.94
CA HIS A 98 8.53 -1.52 -3.58
C HIS A 98 7.28 -1.56 -4.44
N ILE A 99 6.31 -0.70 -4.15
CA ILE A 99 5.11 -0.51 -4.97
C ILE A 99 5.38 0.65 -5.93
N GLN A 100 5.41 0.36 -7.23
CA GLN A 100 5.42 1.39 -8.27
C GLN A 100 3.97 1.79 -8.58
N PHE A 101 3.46 2.79 -7.84
CA PHE A 101 2.04 3.17 -7.87
C PHE A 101 1.52 3.48 -9.28
N GLU A 102 2.29 4.23 -10.06
CA GLU A 102 1.95 4.59 -11.44
C GLU A 102 1.83 3.37 -12.38
N GLU A 103 2.74 2.40 -12.25
CA GLU A 103 2.66 1.14 -13.01
C GLU A 103 1.45 0.32 -12.61
N TYR A 104 1.11 0.29 -11.32
CA TYR A 104 -0.10 -0.37 -10.83
C TYR A 104 -1.38 0.28 -11.38
N LEU A 105 -1.46 1.61 -11.38
CA LEU A 105 -2.59 2.33 -12.00
C LEU A 105 -2.71 2.01 -13.49
N GLN A 106 -1.58 1.95 -14.20
CA GLN A 106 -1.53 1.57 -15.60
C GLN A 106 -2.09 0.16 -15.83
N GLU A 107 -1.74 -0.81 -14.97
CA GLU A 107 -2.24 -2.19 -15.04
C GLU A 107 -3.76 -2.28 -14.85
N LEU A 108 -4.36 -1.41 -14.03
CA LEU A 108 -5.81 -1.39 -13.80
C LEU A 108 -6.59 -1.00 -15.07
N ILE A 109 -6.09 -0.03 -15.84
CA ILE A 109 -6.80 0.49 -17.02
C ILE A 109 -6.38 -0.19 -18.33
N LEU A 110 -5.21 -0.83 -18.37
CA LEU A 110 -4.66 -1.50 -19.57
C LEU A 110 -5.63 -2.48 -20.25
N PRO A 111 -6.45 -3.28 -19.54
CA PRO A 111 -7.41 -4.19 -20.18
C PRO A 111 -8.43 -3.48 -21.06
N LYS A 112 -8.78 -2.22 -20.73
CA LYS A 112 -9.76 -1.43 -21.48
C LYS A 112 -9.10 -0.49 -22.48
N THR A 113 -7.97 0.10 -22.12
CA THR A 113 -7.26 1.07 -22.96
C THR A 113 -6.41 0.40 -24.02
N LYS A 114 -5.99 -0.85 -23.82
CA LYS A 114 -5.14 -1.68 -24.70
C LYS A 114 -3.73 -1.13 -24.95
N GLU A 115 -3.46 0.09 -24.54
CA GLU A 115 -2.16 0.74 -24.60
C GLU A 115 -1.83 1.44 -23.28
N LYS A 116 -0.53 1.72 -23.09
CA LYS A 116 -0.06 2.53 -21.97
C LYS A 116 -0.35 4.00 -22.23
N ILE A 117 -0.74 4.72 -21.18
CA ILE A 117 -1.20 6.10 -21.27
C ILE A 117 -0.31 6.96 -20.38
N GLY A 118 0.06 8.14 -20.89
CA GLY A 118 0.79 9.14 -20.13
C GLY A 118 1.82 9.87 -20.99
N PRO A 119 2.38 10.96 -20.49
CA PRO A 119 3.27 11.85 -21.24
C PRO A 119 4.54 11.17 -21.77
N HIS A 120 4.90 9.99 -21.24
CA HIS A 120 6.04 9.19 -21.70
C HIS A 120 5.70 8.15 -22.79
N PHE A 121 4.42 7.92 -23.07
CA PHE A 121 3.96 6.91 -24.03
C PHE A 121 3.28 7.54 -25.26
N ASP A 122 2.84 8.80 -25.16
CA ASP A 122 2.28 9.57 -26.27
C ASP A 122 3.36 10.10 -27.25
N GLU A 123 4.64 10.01 -26.88
CA GLU A 123 5.78 10.25 -27.77
C GLU A 123 6.06 8.97 -28.59
N GLU A 124 5.49 8.89 -29.79
CA GLU A 124 5.78 7.84 -30.78
C GLU A 124 7.31 7.62 -30.94
N SER A 125 7.76 6.43 -30.54
CA SER A 125 8.80 5.62 -31.18
C SER A 125 10.04 6.33 -31.73
N GLU A 126 11.05 6.56 -30.91
CA GLU A 126 12.45 6.57 -31.38
C GLU A 126 13.34 5.79 -30.39
N GLU A 127 13.67 4.57 -30.80
CA GLU A 127 14.87 3.80 -30.44
C GLU A 127 15.24 3.65 -28.94
N ASP A 128 14.70 2.62 -28.28
CA ASP A 128 15.49 1.93 -27.23
C ASP A 128 15.15 0.42 -27.19
N ASP A 129 15.82 -0.32 -28.09
CA ASP A 129 15.66 -1.76 -28.37
C ASP A 129 16.00 -2.72 -27.20
N ASN A 130 16.09 -2.27 -25.94
CA ASN A 130 16.72 -3.08 -24.88
C ASN A 130 15.99 -3.16 -23.54
N LYS A 131 14.66 -3.29 -23.49
CA LYS A 131 13.99 -3.82 -22.28
C LYS A 131 12.57 -4.39 -22.49
N MET A 132 12.50 -5.69 -22.78
CA MET A 132 11.64 -6.73 -22.14
C MET A 132 11.10 -7.76 -23.15
N PRO A 133 11.77 -8.92 -23.32
CA PRO A 133 11.23 -10.06 -24.06
C PRO A 133 10.11 -10.81 -23.30
N ILE A 134 9.72 -10.37 -22.11
CA ILE A 134 8.79 -11.10 -21.22
C ILE A 134 7.32 -10.75 -21.52
N LEU A 135 7.05 -9.61 -22.18
CA LEU A 135 5.68 -9.15 -22.44
C LEU A 135 5.08 -9.76 -23.71
N SER A 136 5.92 -10.10 -24.70
CA SER A 136 5.49 -10.75 -25.95
C SER A 136 4.95 -12.15 -25.70
N GLU A 137 5.58 -12.94 -24.82
CA GLU A 137 5.11 -14.30 -24.48
C GLU A 137 3.71 -14.28 -23.84
N LYS A 138 3.40 -13.30 -22.98
CA LYS A 138 2.06 -13.19 -22.35
C LYS A 138 0.96 -12.76 -23.32
N LEU A 139 1.30 -11.95 -24.33
CA LEU A 139 0.38 -11.53 -25.38
C LEU A 139 0.12 -12.64 -26.41
N GLU A 140 1.14 -13.46 -26.70
CA GLU A 140 1.02 -14.59 -27.62
C GLU A 140 0.16 -15.73 -27.05
N ASP A 141 0.28 -16.03 -25.76
CA ASP A 141 -0.50 -17.07 -25.08
C ASP A 141 -2.01 -16.73 -25.05
N PHE A 142 -2.35 -15.44 -25.05
CA PHE A 142 -3.74 -14.96 -25.11
C PHE A 142 -4.35 -15.04 -26.53
N SER A 143 -3.51 -15.08 -27.56
CA SER A 143 -3.94 -15.06 -28.96
C SER A 143 -4.39 -16.43 -29.48
N GLN A 144 -3.91 -17.54 -28.90
CA GLN A 144 -4.12 -18.89 -29.45
C GLN A 144 -5.45 -19.55 -29.05
N THR A 145 -6.26 -18.93 -28.19
CA THR A 145 -7.53 -19.52 -27.70
C THR A 145 -8.81 -19.01 -28.37
N MET A 146 -8.74 -18.10 -29.35
CA MET A 146 -9.94 -17.54 -30.00
C MET A 146 -10.19 -18.18 -31.37
N THR A 147 -11.05 -19.22 -31.42
CA THR A 147 -11.64 -19.72 -32.66
C THR A 147 -12.63 -18.70 -33.24
N GLU A 148 -12.29 -18.15 -34.41
CA GLU A 148 -13.02 -17.58 -35.57
C GLU A 148 -14.44 -16.96 -35.49
N THR A 149 -15.16 -16.90 -34.36
CA THR A 149 -16.58 -16.44 -34.36
C THR A 149 -16.84 -14.97 -33.99
N GLU A 150 -15.83 -14.12 -33.75
CA GLU A 150 -16.07 -12.77 -33.18
C GLU A 150 -15.77 -11.57 -34.09
N THR A 151 -15.90 -11.71 -35.42
CA THR A 151 -15.69 -10.58 -36.35
C THR A 151 -16.81 -9.51 -36.36
N VAL A 152 -17.84 -9.60 -35.50
CA VAL A 152 -19.00 -8.68 -35.52
C VAL A 152 -19.21 -7.85 -34.22
N LYS A 153 -18.41 -8.02 -33.16
CA LYS A 153 -18.49 -7.15 -31.94
C LYS A 153 -17.43 -6.04 -31.87
N ARG A 154 -16.99 -5.53 -33.03
CA ARG A 154 -15.75 -4.74 -33.17
C ARG A 154 -15.89 -3.21 -33.05
N LYS A 155 -16.97 -2.69 -32.44
CA LYS A 155 -17.15 -1.25 -32.13
C LYS A 155 -17.99 -1.04 -30.86
N GLN A 156 -17.42 -1.38 -29.71
CA GLN A 156 -17.76 -0.69 -28.47
C GLN A 156 -16.45 -0.11 -27.97
N GLU A 157 -16.31 1.22 -28.06
CA GLU A 157 -15.49 1.94 -27.10
C GLU A 157 -16.01 1.49 -25.74
N ALA A 158 -15.21 0.71 -25.00
CA ALA A 158 -15.62 0.28 -23.69
C ALA A 158 -15.62 1.54 -22.81
N GLU A 159 -16.81 2.07 -22.50
CA GLU A 159 -16.97 3.20 -21.60
C GLU A 159 -16.17 2.92 -20.32
N LEU A 160 -15.23 3.81 -20.03
CA LEU A 160 -14.44 3.76 -18.80
C LEU A 160 -15.40 4.04 -17.63
N THR A 161 -15.21 3.36 -16.52
CA THR A 161 -15.93 3.73 -15.29
C THR A 161 -15.42 5.07 -14.78
N GLU A 162 -16.18 5.76 -13.95
CA GLU A 162 -15.75 7.01 -13.31
C GLU A 162 -14.39 6.85 -12.59
N GLU A 163 -14.15 5.68 -11.99
CA GLU A 163 -12.86 5.33 -11.36
C GLU A 163 -11.72 5.23 -12.39
N GLU A 164 -11.95 4.58 -13.52
CA GLU A 164 -10.93 4.41 -14.57
C GLU A 164 -10.66 5.71 -15.33
N GLU A 165 -11.68 6.56 -15.52
CA GLU A 165 -11.51 7.91 -16.04
C GLU A 165 -10.64 8.75 -15.11
N ALA A 166 -10.87 8.69 -13.80
CA ALA A 166 -10.04 9.36 -12.82
C ALA A 166 -8.59 8.84 -12.81
N ILE A 167 -8.39 7.54 -12.96
CA ILE A 167 -7.05 6.94 -13.11
C ILE A 167 -6.39 7.44 -14.40
N LYS A 168 -7.12 7.47 -15.51
CA LYS A 168 -6.61 7.99 -16.79
C LYS A 168 -6.20 9.46 -16.67
N ALA A 169 -7.03 10.31 -16.06
CA ALA A 169 -6.72 11.72 -15.83
C ALA A 169 -5.49 11.91 -14.91
N ASN A 170 -5.32 11.06 -13.89
CA ASN A 170 -4.12 11.06 -13.07
C ASN A 170 -2.85 10.73 -13.87
N LEU A 171 -2.91 9.73 -14.76
CA LEU A 171 -1.75 9.31 -15.57
C LEU A 171 -1.40 10.32 -16.67
N MET A 172 -2.39 10.99 -17.29
CA MET A 172 -2.16 11.97 -18.34
C MET A 172 -1.76 13.34 -17.78
N ASP A 173 -2.56 13.86 -16.85
CA ASP A 173 -2.53 15.26 -16.45
C ASP A 173 -2.06 15.48 -15.00
N ASN A 174 -1.67 14.41 -14.30
CA ASN A 174 -1.33 14.43 -12.86
C ASN A 174 -2.47 14.97 -11.97
N GLU A 175 -3.73 14.80 -12.40
CA GLU A 175 -4.89 15.17 -11.60
C GLU A 175 -5.00 14.32 -10.33
N ALA A 176 -5.53 14.90 -9.25
CA ALA A 176 -5.64 14.18 -7.99
C ALA A 176 -6.68 13.05 -8.08
N LEU A 177 -6.29 11.84 -7.67
CA LEU A 177 -7.21 10.71 -7.58
C LEU A 177 -8.28 10.97 -6.50
N PRO A 178 -9.57 10.67 -6.78
CA PRO A 178 -10.62 10.70 -5.79
C PRO A 178 -10.29 9.81 -4.58
N PRO A 179 -10.64 10.21 -3.34
CA PRO A 179 -10.42 9.42 -2.14
C PRO A 179 -11.01 8.01 -2.23
N GLU A 180 -12.16 7.86 -2.90
CA GLU A 180 -12.86 6.58 -3.06
C GLU A 180 -12.01 5.58 -3.85
N VAL A 181 -11.37 6.04 -4.93
CA VAL A 181 -10.46 5.23 -5.76
C VAL A 181 -9.22 4.84 -4.95
N LEU A 182 -8.65 5.80 -4.20
CA LEU A 182 -7.49 5.54 -3.34
C LEU A 182 -7.81 4.55 -2.22
N ASP A 183 -8.98 4.64 -1.60
CA ASP A 183 -9.38 3.73 -0.53
C ASP A 183 -9.52 2.29 -1.05
N ASN A 184 -10.07 2.11 -2.26
CA ASN A 184 -10.17 0.78 -2.89
C ASN A 184 -8.78 0.15 -3.13
N ILE A 185 -7.75 0.94 -3.43
CA ILE A 185 -6.40 0.45 -3.71
C ILE A 185 -5.58 0.30 -2.43
N VAL A 186 -5.47 1.37 -1.65
CA VAL A 186 -4.52 1.50 -0.53
C VAL A 186 -4.96 0.68 0.69
N LEU A 187 -6.27 0.51 0.93
CA LEU A 187 -6.76 -0.24 2.09
C LEU A 187 -6.32 -1.70 2.06
N ASP A 188 -6.33 -2.33 0.89
CA ASP A 188 -5.88 -3.71 0.75
C ASP A 188 -4.38 -3.84 1.03
N TRP A 189 -3.55 -2.93 0.52
CA TRP A 189 -2.10 -2.91 0.82
C TRP A 189 -1.79 -2.61 2.29
N TRP A 190 -2.66 -1.87 2.97
CA TRP A 190 -2.47 -1.54 4.37
C TRP A 190 -2.81 -2.72 5.30
N ARG A 191 -3.88 -3.46 4.96
CA ARG A 191 -4.44 -4.54 5.77
C ARG A 191 -3.88 -5.92 5.43
N LYS A 192 -3.48 -6.15 4.19
CA LYS A 192 -2.90 -7.41 3.70
C LYS A 192 -1.49 -7.11 3.21
N GLU A 193 -0.50 -7.80 3.77
CA GLU A 193 0.86 -7.69 3.28
C GLU A 193 0.91 -8.26 1.84
N PRO A 194 1.40 -7.50 0.85
CA PRO A 194 1.45 -7.95 -0.54
C PRO A 194 2.47 -9.07 -0.81
N PHE A 195 3.02 -9.71 0.24
CA PHE A 195 4.10 -10.71 0.12
C PHE A 195 3.59 -12.08 0.56
N ARG A 196 2.99 -12.82 -0.36
CA ARG A 196 2.98 -14.28 -0.34
C ARG A 196 3.07 -14.84 -1.74
#